data_AF-A0A7S2LPT1-F1
#
_entry.id   AF-A0A7S2LPT1-F1
#
_cell.length_a   1.000
_cell.length_b   1.000
_cell.length_c   1.000
_cell.angle_alpha   90.00
_cell.angle_beta   90.00
_cell.angle_gamma   90.00
#
_symmetry.space_group_name_H-M   'P 1'
#
loop_
_entity.id
_entity.type
_entity.pdbx_description
1 polymer ?
#
loop_
_entity_poly.entity_id
_entity_poly.type
_entity_poly.pdbx_seq_one_letter_code
_entity_poly.pdbx_strand_id
1 'polypeptide(L)'
;NLGRSNFDPRLIDTSATGEKLELQKERAKKKRVYALKGLLDRHGFSHVQAIPMARIPLVSARSTSLSFDICFDNSIAVLNSTLLREYAKLDYRVKALILLVKVWARANKIGSAKDSHLSSYTWTILAVFYLQRLSFIPNLQCQRLIHLHRVNGLKFSTDTIYPFFAC
;
A
#
# COMPACT_ATOMS: atom_id res chain seq x y z
N ASN A 1 -35.12 55.38 -2.29
CA ASN A 1 -33.86 54.87 -2.88
C ASN A 1 -33.28 53.78 -2.00
N LEU A 2 -33.81 52.55 -2.10
CA LEU A 2 -33.28 51.38 -1.41
C LEU A 2 -31.98 50.94 -2.12
N GLY A 3 -30.88 50.94 -1.37
CA GLY A 3 -29.56 50.52 -1.81
C GLY A 3 -29.52 49.03 -2.13
N ARG A 4 -28.91 48.72 -3.28
CA ARG A 4 -28.59 47.37 -3.75
C ARG A 4 -27.83 46.58 -2.68
N SER A 5 -28.36 45.43 -2.29
CA SER A 5 -27.58 44.40 -1.61
C SER A 5 -26.44 43.96 -2.53
N ASN A 6 -25.20 44.09 -2.04
CA ASN A 6 -24.02 43.61 -2.75
C ASN A 6 -24.07 42.08 -2.80
N PHE A 7 -24.53 41.54 -3.92
CA PHE A 7 -24.37 40.14 -4.26
C PHE A 7 -22.88 39.92 -4.57
N ASP A 8 -22.12 39.36 -3.63
CA ASP A 8 -20.72 38.99 -3.87
C ASP A 8 -20.69 37.76 -4.80
N PRO A 9 -20.27 37.89 -6.08
CA PRO A 9 -20.25 36.78 -7.02
C PRO A 9 -19.20 35.73 -6.67
N ARG A 10 -18.32 35.98 -5.68
CA ARG A 10 -17.29 35.04 -5.23
C ARG A 10 -17.80 34.01 -4.24
N LEU A 11 -19.05 34.14 -3.78
CA LEU A 11 -19.79 33.10 -3.06
C LEU A 11 -20.55 32.15 -4.00
N ILE A 12 -20.22 32.14 -5.30
CA ILE A 12 -20.66 31.10 -6.24
C ILE A 12 -19.73 29.88 -6.10
N ASP A 13 -20.15 28.98 -5.21
CA ASP A 13 -20.15 27.53 -5.42
C ASP A 13 -18.80 26.79 -5.58
N THR A 14 -17.84 27.08 -4.69
CA THR A 14 -16.66 26.21 -4.47
C THR A 14 -17.08 24.79 -4.06
N SER A 15 -18.23 24.65 -3.38
CA SER A 15 -18.88 23.37 -3.05
C SER A 15 -19.31 22.57 -4.28
N ALA A 16 -20.15 23.12 -5.17
CA ALA A 16 -20.58 22.35 -6.36
C ALA A 16 -19.45 22.15 -7.36
N THR A 17 -18.44 23.03 -7.39
CA THR A 17 -17.25 22.82 -8.20
C THR A 17 -16.42 21.64 -7.68
N GLY A 18 -16.25 21.53 -6.35
CA GLY A 18 -15.62 20.39 -5.70
C GLY A 18 -16.39 19.08 -5.90
N GLU A 19 -17.71 19.10 -5.72
CA GLU A 19 -18.57 17.94 -5.94
C GLU A 19 -18.57 17.46 -7.39
N LYS A 20 -18.62 18.39 -8.36
CA LYS A 20 -18.50 18.06 -9.79
C LYS A 20 -17.14 17.43 -10.11
N LEU A 21 -16.06 17.94 -9.53
CA LEU A 21 -14.71 17.40 -9.74
C LEU A 21 -14.56 16.00 -9.13
N GLU A 22 -15.03 15.78 -7.91
CA GLU A 22 -14.99 14.46 -7.26
C GLU A 22 -15.86 13.44 -8.01
N LEU A 23 -17.05 13.84 -8.47
CA LEU A 23 -17.89 13.00 -9.31
C LEU A 23 -17.21 12.62 -10.62
N GLN A 24 -16.47 13.54 -11.24
CA GLN A 24 -15.68 13.25 -12.45
C GLN A 24 -14.54 12.28 -12.16
N LYS A 25 -13.80 12.44 -11.07
CA LYS A 25 -12.74 11.51 -10.65
C LYS A 25 -13.29 10.11 -10.43
N GLU A 26 -14.41 9.98 -9.70
CA GLU A 26 -15.05 8.68 -9.46
C GLU A 26 -15.55 8.03 -10.76
N ARG A 27 -16.15 8.81 -11.67
CA ARG A 27 -16.52 8.31 -13.01
C ARG A 27 -15.31 7.82 -13.79
N ALA A 28 -14.21 8.57 -13.79
CA ALA A 28 -12.97 8.19 -14.47
C ALA A 28 -12.38 6.90 -13.88
N LYS A 29 -12.38 6.77 -12.55
CA LYS A 29 -11.93 5.58 -11.83
C LYS A 29 -12.74 4.34 -12.20
N LYS A 30 -14.08 4.44 -12.16
CA LYS A 30 -14.98 3.35 -12.62
C LYS A 30 -14.71 2.96 -14.06
N LYS A 31 -14.55 3.94 -14.95
CA LYS A 31 -14.25 3.71 -16.38
C LYS A 31 -12.99 2.88 -16.57
N ARG A 32 -11.91 3.19 -15.84
CA ARG A 32 -10.64 2.43 -15.89
C ARG A 32 -10.82 0.97 -15.45
N VAL A 33 -11.54 0.74 -14.35
CA VAL A 33 -11.80 -0.61 -13.81
C VAL A 33 -12.58 -1.47 -14.83
N TYR A 34 -13.68 -0.95 -15.37
CA TYR A 34 -14.48 -1.69 -16.35
C TYR A 34 -13.76 -1.87 -17.70
N ALA A 35 -12.99 -0.88 -18.14
CA ALA A 35 -12.16 -1.01 -19.34
C ALA A 35 -11.13 -2.15 -19.20
N LEU A 36 -10.48 -2.26 -18.04
CA LEU A 36 -9.56 -3.35 -17.75
C LEU A 36 -10.29 -4.70 -17.68
N LYS A 37 -11.46 -4.77 -17.05
CA LYS A 37 -12.29 -5.98 -17.02
C LYS A 37 -12.60 -6.48 -18.43
N GLY A 38 -13.06 -5.59 -19.32
CA GLY A 38 -13.32 -5.93 -20.73
C GLY A 38 -12.07 -6.28 -21.54
N LEU A 39 -10.89 -5.77 -21.16
CA LEU A 39 -9.62 -6.19 -21.75
C LEU A 39 -9.29 -7.62 -21.32
N LEU A 40 -9.36 -7.93 -20.03
CA LEU A 40 -9.07 -9.26 -19.51
C LEU A 40 -10.05 -10.33 -20.03
N ASP A 41 -11.34 -10.01 -20.11
CA ASP A 41 -12.36 -10.89 -20.70
C ASP A 41 -12.00 -11.30 -22.14
N ARG A 42 -11.45 -10.36 -22.94
CA ARG A 42 -11.07 -10.61 -24.35
C ARG A 42 -9.77 -11.38 -24.52
N HIS A 43 -8.90 -11.39 -23.50
CA HIS A 43 -7.59 -12.04 -23.55
C HIS A 43 -7.55 -13.41 -22.87
N GLY A 44 -8.71 -14.06 -22.68
CA GLY A 44 -8.79 -15.44 -22.21
C GLY A 44 -8.58 -15.61 -20.70
N PHE A 45 -8.72 -14.54 -19.92
CA PHE A 45 -8.78 -14.66 -18.47
C PHE A 45 -10.17 -15.10 -18.04
N SER A 46 -10.23 -15.93 -16.99
CA SER A 46 -11.48 -16.45 -16.43
C SER A 46 -11.81 -15.74 -15.11
N HIS A 47 -13.08 -15.82 -14.70
CA HIS A 47 -13.56 -15.28 -13.42
C HIS A 47 -13.21 -13.80 -13.20
N VAL A 48 -13.24 -12.98 -14.25
CA VAL A 48 -12.89 -11.56 -14.16
C VAL A 48 -13.98 -10.80 -13.42
N GLN A 49 -13.64 -10.22 -12.27
CA GLN A 49 -14.55 -9.47 -11.40
C GLN A 49 -14.06 -8.04 -11.22
N ALA A 50 -14.88 -7.08 -11.62
CA ALA A 50 -14.65 -5.65 -11.37
C ALA A 50 -15.27 -5.24 -10.03
N ILE A 51 -14.46 -4.64 -9.14
CA ILE A 51 -14.91 -4.14 -7.84
C ILE A 51 -14.61 -2.64 -7.76
N PRO A 52 -15.37 -1.79 -8.48
CA PRO A 52 -15.06 -0.38 -8.60
C PRO A 52 -15.42 0.45 -7.35
N MET A 53 -16.31 -0.06 -6.48
CA MET A 53 -16.86 0.70 -5.35
C MET A 53 -16.08 0.47 -4.04
N ALA A 54 -15.06 -0.38 -4.06
CA ALA A 54 -14.19 -0.58 -2.90
C ALA A 54 -13.34 0.68 -2.64
N ARG A 55 -12.90 0.86 -1.39
CA ARG A 55 -11.97 1.94 -0.99
C ARG A 55 -10.77 2.03 -1.95
N ILE A 56 -10.25 0.88 -2.35
CA ILE A 56 -9.24 0.72 -3.39
C ILE A 56 -9.87 -0.10 -4.51
N PRO A 57 -10.26 0.51 -5.63
CA PRO A 57 -10.86 -0.22 -6.73
C PRO A 57 -9.91 -1.23 -7.31
N LEU A 58 -10.44 -2.40 -7.66
CA LEU A 58 -9.64 -3.48 -8.19
C LEU A 58 -10.41 -4.31 -9.23
N VAL A 59 -9.65 -5.04 -10.03
CA VAL A 59 -10.15 -6.13 -10.87
C VAL A 59 -9.45 -7.42 -10.45
N SER A 60 -10.22 -8.41 -10.02
CA SER A 60 -9.74 -9.76 -9.74
C SER A 60 -9.90 -10.61 -10.99
N ALA A 61 -8.90 -11.43 -11.34
CA ALA A 61 -8.96 -12.31 -12.49
C ALA A 61 -8.15 -13.59 -12.27
N ARG A 62 -8.45 -14.62 -13.06
CA ARG A 62 -7.76 -15.91 -12.99
C ARG A 62 -7.26 -16.33 -14.37
N SER A 63 -5.96 -16.58 -14.46
CA SER A 63 -5.32 -17.33 -15.55
C SER A 63 -5.29 -18.82 -15.22
N THR A 64 -4.84 -19.65 -16.16
CA THR A 64 -4.75 -21.12 -16.00
C THR A 64 -3.88 -21.53 -14.82
N SER A 65 -2.86 -20.75 -14.48
CA SER A 65 -1.87 -21.07 -13.44
C SER A 65 -1.96 -20.21 -12.18
N LEU A 66 -2.69 -19.09 -12.20
CA LEU A 66 -2.66 -18.11 -11.12
C LEU A 66 -3.95 -17.26 -11.05
N SER A 67 -4.38 -16.94 -9.83
CA SER A 67 -5.37 -15.89 -9.57
C SER A 67 -4.65 -14.62 -9.08
N PHE A 68 -5.07 -13.45 -9.55
CA PHE A 68 -4.43 -12.18 -9.22
C PHE A 68 -5.45 -11.04 -9.11
N ASP A 69 -5.08 -10.01 -8.36
CA ASP A 69 -5.85 -8.78 -8.19
C ASP A 69 -5.05 -7.59 -8.75
N ILE A 70 -5.68 -6.78 -9.59
CA ILE A 70 -5.12 -5.52 -10.11
C ILE A 70 -5.82 -4.36 -9.43
N CYS A 71 -5.12 -3.67 -8.54
CA CYS A 71 -5.63 -2.50 -7.81
C CYS A 71 -5.25 -1.20 -8.52
N PHE A 72 -6.16 -0.22 -8.50
CA PHE A 72 -5.93 1.12 -9.05
C PHE A 72 -5.51 2.10 -7.96
N ASP A 73 -4.53 2.94 -8.27
CA ASP A 73 -4.10 4.10 -7.48
C ASP A 73 -3.69 3.77 -6.02
N ASN A 74 -3.14 2.57 -5.80
CA ASN A 74 -2.68 2.12 -4.48
C ASN A 74 -1.18 2.41 -4.26
N SER A 75 -0.81 3.69 -4.27
CA SER A 75 0.59 4.12 -4.06
C SER A 75 1.15 3.72 -2.69
N ILE A 76 0.30 3.71 -1.65
CA ILE A 76 0.69 3.32 -0.29
C ILE A 76 1.13 1.85 -0.25
N ALA A 77 0.45 0.93 -0.96
CA ALA A 77 0.87 -0.46 -1.01
C ALA A 77 2.23 -0.65 -1.71
N VAL A 78 2.53 0.18 -2.71
CA VAL A 78 3.85 0.20 -3.37
C VAL A 78 4.92 0.65 -2.37
N LEU A 79 4.67 1.72 -1.61
CA LEU A 79 5.58 2.20 -0.57
C LEU A 79 5.81 1.16 0.52
N ASN A 80 4.75 0.52 1.02
CA ASN A 80 4.86 -0.54 2.05
C ASN A 80 5.65 -1.74 1.53
N SER A 81 5.41 -2.17 0.30
CA SER A 81 6.16 -3.28 -0.31
C SER A 81 7.63 -2.93 -0.53
N THR A 82 7.92 -1.66 -0.84
CA THR A 82 9.29 -1.14 -0.96
C THR A 82 9.96 -1.11 0.41
N LEU A 83 9.29 -0.59 1.45
CA LEU A 83 9.80 -0.57 2.81
C LEU A 83 10.16 -1.98 3.32
N LEU A 84 9.26 -2.95 3.15
CA LEU A 84 9.52 -4.34 3.53
C LEU A 84 10.66 -4.97 2.73
N ARG A 85 10.82 -4.58 1.46
CA ARG A 85 11.95 -5.00 0.64
C ARG A 85 13.26 -4.43 1.18
N GLU A 86 13.29 -3.16 1.59
CA GLU A 86 14.48 -2.55 2.19
C GLU A 86 14.84 -3.23 3.51
N TYR A 87 13.86 -3.56 4.36
CA TYR A 87 14.12 -4.37 5.56
C TYR A 87 14.75 -5.73 5.23
N ALA A 88 14.26 -6.43 4.22
CA ALA A 88 14.78 -7.73 3.81
C ALA A 88 16.18 -7.66 3.17
N LYS A 89 16.62 -6.48 2.71
CA LYS A 89 17.97 -6.25 2.19
C LYS A 89 19.00 -5.95 3.27
N LEU A 90 18.57 -5.54 4.46
CA LEU A 90 19.50 -5.22 5.56
C LEU A 90 20.33 -6.44 5.93
N ASP A 91 19.69 -7.59 6.12
CA ASP A 91 20.32 -8.84 6.52
C ASP A 91 19.48 -10.03 6.06
N TYR A 92 20.14 -11.11 5.60
CA TYR A 92 19.46 -12.31 5.10
C TYR A 92 18.56 -12.98 6.16
N ARG A 93 18.91 -12.85 7.45
CA ARG A 93 18.16 -13.40 8.60
C ARG A 93 16.80 -12.74 8.76
N VAL A 94 16.65 -11.48 8.35
CA VAL A 94 15.35 -10.77 8.37
C VAL A 94 14.36 -11.49 7.46
N LYS A 95 14.77 -11.76 6.22
CA LYS A 95 13.95 -12.49 5.25
C LYS A 95 13.67 -13.92 5.73
N ALA A 96 14.66 -14.60 6.28
CA ALA A 96 14.51 -15.96 6.81
C ALA A 96 13.45 -16.01 7.93
N LEU A 97 13.51 -15.09 8.90
CA LEU A 97 12.55 -15.01 9.99
C LEU A 97 11.13 -14.71 9.49
N ILE A 98 10.97 -13.73 8.59
CA ILE A 98 9.68 -13.39 8.00
C ILE A 98 9.05 -14.62 7.32
N LEU A 99 9.84 -15.37 6.55
CA LEU A 99 9.37 -16.59 5.90
C LEU A 99 9.00 -17.67 6.91
N LEU A 100 9.83 -17.88 7.94
CA LEU A 100 9.57 -18.84 9.01
C LEU A 100 8.24 -18.54 9.72
N VAL A 101 8.02 -17.30 10.15
CA VAL A 101 6.79 -16.87 10.82
C VAL A 101 5.57 -17.08 9.91
N LYS A 102 5.69 -16.77 8.62
CA LYS A 102 4.60 -16.99 7.66
C LYS A 102 4.27 -18.46 7.45
N VAL A 103 5.29 -19.32 7.34
CA VAL A 103 5.11 -20.77 7.21
C VAL A 103 4.46 -21.34 8.48
N TRP A 104 4.94 -20.92 9.66
CA TRP A 104 4.36 -21.29 10.94
C TRP A 104 2.89 -20.83 11.05
N ALA A 105 2.57 -19.59 10.71
CA ALA A 105 1.21 -19.07 10.75
C ALA A 105 0.27 -19.84 9.80
N ARG A 106 0.77 -20.21 8.61
CA ARG A 106 0.02 -21.04 7.65
C ARG A 106 -0.21 -22.45 8.19
N ALA A 107 0.81 -23.08 8.78
CA ALA A 107 0.70 -24.43 9.35
C ALA A 107 -0.32 -24.48 10.50
N ASN A 108 -0.43 -23.40 11.27
CA ASN A 108 -1.41 -23.28 12.36
C ASN A 108 -2.77 -22.72 11.91
N LYS A 109 -2.99 -22.50 10.60
CA LYS A 109 -4.23 -21.95 10.03
C LYS A 109 -4.62 -20.55 10.54
N ILE A 110 -3.65 -19.74 10.98
CA ILE A 110 -3.84 -18.38 11.51
C ILE A 110 -3.29 -17.29 10.56
N GLY A 111 -3.06 -17.61 9.29
CA GLY A 111 -2.45 -16.72 8.29
C GLY A 111 -3.42 -16.01 7.33
N SER A 112 -4.73 -16.15 7.55
CA SER A 112 -5.76 -15.72 6.60
C SER A 112 -6.66 -14.63 7.19
N ALA A 113 -6.55 -13.42 6.61
CA ALA A 113 -7.41 -12.29 6.98
C ALA A 113 -8.89 -12.53 6.65
N LYS A 114 -9.17 -13.40 5.68
CA LYS A 114 -10.54 -13.77 5.31
C LYS A 114 -11.23 -14.59 6.41
N ASP A 115 -10.44 -15.30 7.21
CA ASP A 115 -10.92 -16.16 8.29
C ASP A 115 -10.80 -15.45 9.66
N SER A 116 -10.88 -14.12 9.69
CA SER A 116 -10.70 -13.28 10.90
C SER A 116 -9.34 -13.38 11.61
N HIS A 117 -8.33 -13.99 10.97
CA HIS A 117 -6.97 -14.05 11.52
C HIS A 117 -6.10 -12.90 10.99
N LEU A 118 -4.85 -12.84 11.44
CA LEU A 118 -3.91 -11.84 10.96
C LEU A 118 -3.52 -12.08 9.49
N SER A 119 -3.41 -11.00 8.72
CA SER A 119 -2.98 -11.07 7.33
C SER A 119 -1.49 -11.44 7.21
N SER A 120 -1.09 -11.97 6.04
CA SER A 120 0.33 -12.19 5.74
C SER A 120 1.20 -10.93 5.88
N TYR A 121 0.64 -9.75 5.57
CA TYR A 121 1.31 -8.47 5.78
C TYR A 121 1.49 -8.18 7.28
N THR A 122 0.44 -8.40 8.07
CA THR A 122 0.49 -8.20 9.53
C THR A 122 1.55 -9.08 10.18
N TRP A 123 1.61 -10.37 9.84
CA TRP A 123 2.67 -11.26 10.32
C TRP A 123 4.08 -10.80 9.93
N THR A 124 4.22 -10.22 8.73
CA THR A 124 5.49 -9.66 8.28
C THR A 124 5.90 -8.44 9.11
N ILE A 125 4.96 -7.53 9.39
CA ILE A 125 5.21 -6.36 10.23
C ILE A 125 5.54 -6.76 11.66
N LEU A 126 4.87 -7.77 12.23
CA LEU A 126 5.18 -8.29 13.56
C LEU A 126 6.60 -8.86 13.64
N ALA A 127 7.05 -9.60 12.61
CA ALA A 127 8.42 -10.10 12.55
C ALA A 127 9.45 -8.95 12.47
N VAL A 128 9.18 -7.93 11.65
CA VAL A 128 10.04 -6.72 11.57
C VAL A 128 10.08 -6.01 12.92
N PHE A 129 8.93 -5.80 13.55
CA PHE A 129 8.83 -5.15 14.86
C PHE A 129 9.59 -5.91 15.95
N TYR A 130 9.48 -7.24 15.99
CA TYR A 130 10.25 -8.06 16.90
C TYR A 130 11.76 -7.85 16.75
N LEU A 131 12.26 -7.84 15.51
CA LEU A 131 13.67 -7.58 15.24
C LEU A 131 14.10 -6.15 15.61
N GLN A 132 13.22 -5.17 15.46
CA GLN A 132 13.47 -3.80 15.94
C GLN A 132 13.57 -3.73 17.46
N ARG A 133 12.72 -4.47 18.17
CA ARG A 133 12.74 -4.52 19.65
C ARG A 133 13.99 -5.19 20.20
N LEU A 134 14.62 -6.09 19.44
CA LEU A 134 15.92 -6.68 19.75
C LEU A 134 17.11 -5.78 19.36
N SER A 135 16.86 -4.58 18.84
CA SER A 135 17.89 -3.70 18.24
C SER A 135 18.68 -4.38 17.11
N PHE A 136 18.11 -5.41 16.48
CA PHE A 136 18.76 -6.17 15.42
C PHE A 136 18.67 -5.44 14.06
N ILE A 137 17.56 -4.73 13.82
CA ILE A 137 17.38 -3.83 12.69
C ILE A 137 16.84 -2.48 13.16
N PRO A 138 17.14 -1.37 12.47
CA PRO A 138 16.65 -0.06 12.85
C PRO A 138 15.19 0.14 12.44
N ASN A 139 14.58 1.23 12.94
CA ASN A 139 13.35 1.75 12.36
C ASN A 139 13.66 2.62 11.13
N LEU A 140 13.53 2.06 9.91
CA LEU A 140 13.74 2.77 8.65
C LEU A 140 12.77 3.94 8.44
N GLN A 141 11.67 4.01 9.18
CA GLN A 141 10.72 5.11 9.12
C GLN A 141 11.06 6.24 10.11
N CYS A 142 12.17 6.13 10.85
CA CYS A 142 12.63 7.21 11.72
C CYS A 142 13.08 8.42 10.89
N GLN A 143 12.57 9.61 11.25
CA GLN A 143 12.82 10.86 10.51
C GLN A 143 14.31 11.16 10.34
N ARG A 144 15.14 10.80 11.33
CA ARG A 144 16.60 10.96 11.27
C ARG A 144 17.22 10.12 10.15
N LEU A 145 16.83 8.85 10.03
CA LEU A 145 17.35 7.98 8.97
C LEU A 145 16.87 8.42 7.58
N ILE A 146 15.61 8.86 7.47
CA ILE A 146 15.05 9.40 6.22
C ILE A 146 15.85 10.63 5.79
N HIS A 147 16.14 11.53 6.73
CA HIS A 147 16.95 12.73 6.46
C HIS A 147 18.37 12.37 6.00
N LEU A 148 19.07 11.48 6.72
CA LEU A 148 20.42 11.04 6.38
C LEU A 148 20.49 10.33 5.02
N HIS A 149 19.50 9.51 4.70
CA HIS A 149 19.43 8.86 3.39
C HIS A 149 19.26 9.89 2.26
N ARG A 150 18.39 10.90 2.47
CA ARG A 150 18.10 11.92 1.47
C ARG A 150 19.26 12.89 1.22
N VAL A 151 19.99 13.26 2.27
CA VAL A 151 21.07 14.27 2.20
C VAL A 151 22.42 13.62 1.89
N ASN A 152 22.73 12.46 2.49
CA ASN A 152 24.06 11.86 2.43
C ASN A 152 24.15 10.61 1.54
N GLY A 153 23.04 10.20 0.91
CA GLY A 153 23.00 8.99 0.08
C GLY A 153 23.30 7.70 0.86
N LEU A 154 23.08 7.70 2.18
CA LEU A 154 23.40 6.60 3.06
C LEU A 154 22.72 5.31 2.58
N LYS A 155 23.50 4.29 2.21
CA LYS A 155 22.96 2.97 1.89
C LYS A 155 22.73 2.20 3.17
N PHE A 156 21.55 1.60 3.30
CA PHE A 156 21.21 0.81 4.47
C PHE A 156 21.88 -0.58 4.37
N SER A 157 22.87 -0.84 5.21
CA SER A 157 23.53 -2.14 5.39
C SER A 157 23.81 -2.35 6.88
N THR A 158 23.82 -3.60 7.35
CA THR A 158 24.16 -3.94 8.74
C THR A 158 25.42 -3.23 9.20
N ASP A 159 26.47 -3.26 8.39
CA ASP A 159 27.81 -2.76 8.78
C ASP A 159 27.85 -1.23 8.90
N THR A 160 26.98 -0.53 8.18
CA THR A 160 26.89 0.94 8.18
C THR A 160 25.98 1.47 9.28
N ILE A 161 25.05 0.64 9.77
CA ILE A 161 23.97 1.06 10.67
C ILE A 161 24.34 0.80 12.14
N TYR A 162 25.11 -0.25 12.45
CA TYR A 162 25.50 -0.57 13.83
C TYR A 162 26.08 0.60 14.67
N PRO A 163 26.95 1.50 14.14
CA PRO A 163 27.47 2.61 14.95
C PRO A 163 26.45 3.72 15.24
N PHE A 164 25.28 3.72 14.60
CA PHE A 164 24.22 4.72 14.85
C PHE A 164 23.15 4.26 15.85
N PHE A 165 23.13 2.97 16.23
CA PHE A 165 22.10 2.38 17.08
C PHE A 165 22.65 1.74 18.37
N ALA A 166 23.97 1.77 18.59
CA ALA A 166 24.57 1.51 19.90
C ALA A 166 24.55 2.80 20.75
N CYS A 167 23.37 3.14 21.27
CA CYS A 167 23.22 4.03 22.42
C CYS A 167 21.99 3.60 23.22
#